data_AF-C4P4I6-F1
#
_entry.id   AF-C4P4I6-F1
#
_cell.length_a   1.000
_cell.length_b   1.000
_cell.length_c   1.000
_cell.angle_alpha   90.00
_cell.angle_beta   90.00
_cell.angle_gamma   90.00
#
_symmetry.space_group_name_H-M   'P 1'
#
loop_
_entity.id
_entity.type
_entity.pdbx_description
1 polymer ?
#
loop_
_entity_poly.entity_id
_entity_poly.type
_entity_poly.pdbx_seq_one_letter_code
_entity_poly.pdbx_strand_id
1 'polypeptide(L)'
;MNQKQLVEKLKHYGFICLEGEIPERQARQFLTVKKLTQRENLVFQPKRELCFERMLSKNTSLYIEGLERFSETGLYRGFFYDFYKATYLFSSQPSRLKIYGTQLSTRELLYLLKGSLFYIKKQGVTP
;
A
#
# COMPACT_ATOMS: atom_id res chain seq x y z
N MET A 1 -12.68 8.01 -1.19
CA MET A 1 -12.01 7.83 0.11
C MET A 1 -10.59 8.30 -0.03
N ASN A 2 -10.10 9.17 0.86
CA ASN A 2 -8.72 9.65 0.79
C ASN A 2 -7.76 8.67 1.53
N GLN A 3 -6.46 8.88 1.37
CA GLN A 3 -5.41 8.00 1.91
C GLN A 3 -5.44 7.95 3.44
N LYS A 4 -5.68 9.09 4.11
CA LYS A 4 -5.82 9.15 5.58
C LYS A 4 -6.99 8.29 6.09
N GLN A 5 -8.14 8.34 5.42
CA GLN A 5 -9.30 7.50 5.73
C GLN A 5 -9.01 6.01 5.52
N LEU A 6 -8.23 5.66 4.48
CA LEU A 6 -7.82 4.27 4.27
C LEU A 6 -6.92 3.80 5.41
N VAL A 7 -5.93 4.59 5.81
CA VAL A 7 -5.00 4.27 6.91
C VAL A 7 -5.78 3.95 8.18
N GLU A 8 -6.69 4.83 8.60
CA GLU A 8 -7.51 4.61 9.79
C GLU A 8 -8.36 3.36 9.66
N LYS A 9 -8.93 3.10 8.49
CA LYS A 9 -9.73 1.88 8.25
C LYS A 9 -8.89 0.60 8.33
N LEU A 10 -7.67 0.61 7.81
CA LEU A 10 -6.77 -0.54 7.86
C LEU A 10 -6.25 -0.78 9.29
N LYS A 11 -6.04 0.27 10.09
CA LYS A 11 -5.77 0.14 11.53
C LYS A 11 -6.88 -0.60 12.27
N HIS A 12 -8.15 -0.32 11.97
CA HIS A 12 -9.28 -1.08 12.53
C HIS A 12 -9.27 -2.56 12.14
N TYR A 13 -8.61 -2.91 11.03
CA TYR A 13 -8.39 -4.30 10.62
C TYR A 13 -7.10 -4.91 11.19
N GLY A 14 -6.41 -4.22 12.10
CA GLY A 14 -5.20 -4.67 12.76
C GLY A 14 -3.92 -4.49 11.95
N PHE A 15 -3.94 -3.64 10.92
CA PHE A 15 -2.72 -3.30 10.18
C PHE A 15 -2.00 -2.13 10.85
N ILE A 16 -0.68 -2.22 10.95
CA ILE A 16 0.21 -1.09 11.18
C ILE A 16 0.52 -0.41 9.84
N CYS A 17 0.70 0.90 9.85
CA CYS A 17 1.05 1.68 8.66
C CYS A 17 2.51 2.13 8.78
N LEU A 18 3.31 1.76 7.80
CA LEU A 18 4.69 2.18 7.62
C LEU A 18 4.74 3.11 6.41
N GLU A 19 5.21 4.34 6.62
CA GLU A 19 5.39 5.29 5.53
C GLU A 19 6.79 5.14 4.95
N GLY A 20 6.86 4.93 3.64
CA GLY A 20 8.10 4.91 2.89
C GLY A 20 8.58 6.30 2.50
N GLU A 21 9.50 6.31 1.55
CA GLU A 21 10.03 7.53 0.96
C GLU A 21 9.09 8.07 -0.13
N ILE A 22 9.34 9.31 -0.54
CA ILE A 22 8.73 9.85 -1.75
C ILE A 22 9.55 9.29 -2.93
N PRO A 23 8.92 8.59 -3.89
CA PRO A 23 9.64 8.07 -5.05
C PRO A 23 10.39 9.19 -5.78
N GLU A 24 11.65 8.92 -6.13
CA GLU A 24 12.55 9.91 -6.72
C GLU A 24 11.95 10.61 -7.94
N ARG A 25 11.24 9.85 -8.79
CA ARG A 25 10.52 10.38 -9.96
C ARG A 25 9.54 11.48 -9.58
N GLN A 26 8.77 11.29 -8.51
CA GLN A 26 7.79 12.28 -8.05
C GLN A 26 8.49 13.51 -7.48
N ALA A 27 9.55 13.31 -6.69
CA ALA A 27 10.35 14.39 -6.13
C ALA A 27 10.93 15.28 -7.25
N ARG A 28 11.54 14.66 -8.27
CA ARG A 28 12.09 15.36 -9.43
C ARG A 28 11.00 16.15 -10.17
N GLN A 29 9.86 15.53 -10.47
CA GLN A 29 8.76 16.20 -11.18
C GLN A 29 8.21 17.40 -10.41
N PHE A 30 8.02 17.25 -9.10
CA PHE A 30 7.56 18.34 -8.23
C PHE A 30 8.55 19.50 -8.21
N LEU A 31 9.85 19.23 -8.05
CA LEU A 31 10.90 20.26 -8.07
C LEU A 31 10.98 20.97 -9.42
N THR A 32 10.86 20.23 -10.53
CA THR A 32 10.84 20.82 -11.88
C THR A 32 9.65 21.78 -12.05
N VAL A 33 8.44 21.35 -11.69
CA VAL A 33 7.24 22.20 -11.82
C VAL A 33 7.33 23.40 -10.88
N LYS A 34 7.83 23.22 -9.65
CA LYS A 34 8.03 24.31 -8.70
C LYS A 34 8.98 25.37 -9.26
N LYS A 35 10.10 24.93 -9.85
CA LYS A 35 11.09 25.82 -10.48
C LYS A 35 10.51 26.56 -11.69
N LEU A 36 9.76 25.87 -12.56
CA LEU A 36 9.20 26.46 -13.78
C LEU A 36 8.06 27.45 -13.50
N THR A 37 7.20 27.13 -12.53
CA THR A 37 6.01 27.94 -12.24
C THR A 37 6.27 29.04 -11.20
N GLN A 38 7.39 28.97 -10.47
CA GLN A 38 7.71 29.83 -9.32
C GLN A 38 6.61 29.90 -8.26
N ARG A 39 5.71 28.91 -8.24
CA ARG A 39 4.62 28.83 -7.26
C ARG A 39 5.10 28.10 -6.03
N GLU A 40 4.83 28.67 -4.86
CA GLU A 40 5.07 28.00 -3.59
C GLU A 40 4.06 26.88 -3.33
N ASN A 41 2.81 27.08 -3.77
CA ASN A 41 1.70 26.15 -3.57
C ASN A 41 1.34 25.45 -4.88
N LEU A 42 1.88 24.25 -5.07
CA LEU A 42 1.47 23.37 -6.17
C LEU A 42 0.23 22.57 -5.79
N VAL A 43 -0.65 22.38 -6.77
CA VAL A 43 -1.93 21.65 -6.62
C VAL A 43 -1.70 20.16 -6.32
N PHE A 44 -0.58 19.61 -6.78
CA PHE A 44 -0.17 18.24 -6.47
C PHE A 44 0.99 18.24 -5.48
N GLN A 45 0.94 17.31 -4.53
CA GLN A 45 2.00 17.04 -3.58
C GLN A 45 2.49 15.61 -3.80
N PRO A 46 3.81 15.35 -3.79
CA PRO A 46 4.33 13.99 -3.91
C PRO A 46 3.79 13.13 -2.77
N LYS A 47 3.39 11.90 -3.08
CA LYS A 47 2.90 10.94 -2.10
C LYS A 47 3.99 9.95 -1.76
N ARG A 48 4.14 9.71 -0.46
CA ARG A 48 4.96 8.61 0.06
C ARG A 48 4.38 7.27 -0.33
N GLU A 49 5.26 6.31 -0.56
CA GLU A 49 4.88 4.91 -0.57
C GLU A 49 4.33 4.51 0.80
N LEU A 50 3.39 3.58 0.81
CA LEU A 50 2.81 3.04 2.03
C LEU A 50 3.01 1.54 2.06
N CYS A 51 3.40 1.01 3.20
CA CYS A 51 3.33 -0.41 3.49
C CYS A 51 2.46 -0.61 4.72
N PHE A 52 1.40 -1.39 4.58
CA PHE A 52 0.61 -1.83 5.72
C PHE A 52 0.93 -3.27 6.03
N GLU A 53 1.29 -3.54 7.28
CA GLU A 53 1.59 -4.88 7.74
C GLU A 53 0.57 -5.31 8.80
N ARG A 54 0.08 -6.55 8.69
CA ARG A 54 -0.59 -7.23 9.79
C ARG A 54 0.05 -8.59 10.00
N MET A 55 0.71 -8.74 11.14
CA MET A 55 1.28 -10.02 11.55
C MET A 55 0.16 -11.04 11.84
N LEU A 56 0.31 -12.24 11.30
CA LEU A 56 -0.55 -13.40 11.57
C LEU A 56 0.14 -14.41 12.50
N SER A 57 1.46 -14.47 12.46
CA SER A 57 2.33 -15.24 13.38
C SER A 57 3.74 -14.66 13.34
N LYS A 58 4.66 -15.17 14.18
CA LYS A 58 6.07 -14.73 14.23
C LYS A 58 6.75 -14.65 12.86
N ASN A 59 6.34 -15.50 11.93
CA ASN A 59 7.00 -15.69 10.64
C ASN A 59 6.08 -15.38 9.46
N THR A 60 4.85 -14.93 9.68
CA THR A 60 3.86 -14.73 8.60
C THR A 60 3.08 -13.46 8.80
N SER A 61 3.03 -12.65 7.75
CA SER A 61 2.33 -11.36 7.73
C SER A 61 1.48 -11.20 6.46
N LEU A 62 0.43 -10.41 6.59
CA LEU A 62 -0.28 -9.80 5.47
C LEU A 62 0.34 -8.45 5.18
N TYR A 63 0.55 -8.17 3.90
CA TYR A 63 1.09 -6.91 3.42
C TYR A 63 0.13 -6.27 2.44
N ILE A 64 -0.04 -4.96 2.56
CA ILE A 64 -0.64 -4.09 1.56
C ILE A 64 0.38 -3.03 1.20
N GLU A 65 0.95 -3.12 0.02
CA GLU A 65 1.90 -2.13 -0.49
C GLU A 65 1.16 -1.16 -1.39
N GLY A 66 1.36 0.13 -1.17
CA GLY A 66 0.64 1.20 -1.81
C GLY A 66 1.59 2.19 -2.47
N LEU A 67 1.42 2.42 -3.76
CA LEU A 67 2.24 3.34 -4.53
C LEU A 67 1.48 3.99 -5.69
N GLU A 68 1.99 5.14 -6.13
CA GLU A 68 1.48 5.78 -7.34
C GLU A 68 1.86 4.98 -8.58
N ARG A 69 0.90 4.85 -9.50
CA ARG A 69 1.10 4.21 -10.80
C ARG A 69 0.94 5.22 -11.92
N PHE A 70 1.72 4.99 -12.97
CA PHE A 70 1.72 5.76 -14.20
C PHE A 70 1.53 4.77 -15.36
N SER A 71 0.93 5.22 -16.46
CA SER A 71 0.97 4.45 -17.71
C SER A 71 2.39 4.34 -18.24
N GLU A 72 2.59 3.46 -19.23
CA GLU A 72 3.83 3.38 -20.02
C GLU A 72 4.20 4.73 -20.65
N THR A 73 3.19 5.51 -21.07
CA THR A 73 3.36 6.88 -21.59
C THR A 73 3.58 7.94 -20.51
N GLY A 74 3.61 7.56 -19.23
CA GLY A 74 3.86 8.45 -18.11
C GLY A 74 2.64 9.20 -17.58
N LEU A 75 1.42 8.88 -18.02
CA LEU A 75 0.19 9.47 -17.52
C LEU A 75 -0.11 8.96 -16.11
N TYR A 76 -0.38 9.87 -15.17
CA TYR A 76 -0.78 9.51 -13.81
C TYR A 76 -2.07 8.68 -13.81
N ARG A 77 -2.04 7.51 -13.17
CA ARG A 77 -3.21 6.61 -13.04
C ARG A 77 -3.85 6.63 -11.67
N GLY A 78 -3.14 7.16 -10.66
CA GLY A 78 -3.60 7.15 -9.27
C GLY A 78 -2.73 6.29 -8.37
N PHE A 79 -3.20 6.08 -7.15
CA PHE A 79 -2.53 5.28 -6.12
C PHE A 79 -3.20 3.90 -6.05
N PHE A 80 -2.40 2.85 -6.18
CA PHE A 80 -2.86 1.46 -6.24
C PHE A 80 -2.18 0.61 -5.19
N TYR A 81 -2.78 -0.55 -4.92
CA TYR A 81 -2.38 -1.41 -3.83
C TYR A 81 -2.14 -2.85 -4.29
N ASP A 82 -1.05 -3.44 -3.81
CA ASP A 82 -0.76 -4.86 -3.94
C ASP A 82 -1.04 -5.52 -2.58
N PHE A 83 -1.87 -6.57 -2.55
CA PHE A 83 -2.27 -7.25 -1.30
C PHE A 83 -1.85 -8.72 -1.34
N TYR A 84 -1.04 -9.15 -0.36
CA TYR A 84 -0.48 -10.49 -0.32
C TYR A 84 -0.20 -10.97 1.11
N LYS A 85 0.05 -12.28 1.25
CA LYS A 85 0.57 -12.92 2.46
C LYS A 85 1.97 -13.43 2.18
N ALA A 86 2.90 -13.15 3.08
CA ALA A 86 4.26 -13.67 3.00
C ALA A 86 4.62 -14.43 4.28
N THR A 87 5.37 -15.52 4.13
CA THR A 87 5.93 -16.31 5.23
C THR A 87 7.44 -16.39 5.08
N TYR A 88 8.18 -16.09 6.15
CA TYR A 88 9.64 -16.08 6.22
C TYR A 88 10.09 -17.14 7.21
N LEU A 89 10.71 -18.23 6.74
CA LEU A 89 11.14 -19.30 7.64
C LEU A 89 12.60 -19.16 8.09
N PHE A 90 13.50 -18.68 7.22
CA PHE A 90 14.95 -18.67 7.52
C PHE A 90 15.75 -17.56 6.82
N SER A 91 15.12 -16.67 6.05
CA SER A 91 15.81 -15.62 5.30
C SER A 91 14.92 -14.38 5.16
N SER A 92 15.51 -13.29 4.66
CA SER A 92 14.79 -12.06 4.31
C SER A 92 13.92 -12.21 3.06
N GLN A 93 14.03 -13.32 2.32
CA GLN A 93 13.14 -13.64 1.21
C GLN A 93 11.99 -14.53 1.69
N PRO A 94 10.76 -14.25 1.24
CA PRO A 94 9.62 -15.05 1.67
C PRO A 94 9.72 -16.47 1.10
N SER A 95 9.68 -17.47 1.98
CA SER A 95 9.65 -18.89 1.57
C SER A 95 8.29 -19.29 1.01
N ARG A 96 7.22 -18.57 1.36
CA ARG A 96 5.91 -18.70 0.73
C ARG A 96 5.30 -17.33 0.51
N LEU A 97 4.80 -17.11 -0.70
CA LEU A 97 4.09 -15.90 -1.09
C LEU A 97 2.72 -16.28 -1.67
N LYS A 98 1.65 -15.70 -1.12
CA LYS A 98 0.30 -15.81 -1.67
C LYS A 98 -0.22 -14.42 -2.01
N ILE A 99 -0.34 -14.15 -3.30
CA ILE A 99 -0.88 -12.88 -3.81
C ILE A 99 -2.41 -12.97 -3.84
N TYR A 100 -3.09 -12.00 -3.22
CA TYR A 100 -4.55 -11.90 -3.25
C TYR A 100 -5.04 -10.94 -4.33
N GLY A 101 -4.23 -9.95 -4.68
CA GLY A 101 -4.50 -9.06 -5.81
C GLY A 101 -3.38 -8.04 -5.98
N THR A 102 -3.21 -7.59 -7.22
CA THR A 102 -2.23 -6.57 -7.59
C THR A 102 -2.93 -5.41 -8.29
N GLN A 103 -2.30 -4.24 -8.24
CA GLN A 103 -2.80 -2.99 -8.84
C GLN A 103 -4.26 -2.71 -8.48
N LEU A 104 -4.63 -2.97 -7.24
CA LEU A 104 -5.98 -2.81 -6.75
C LEU A 104 -6.28 -1.33 -6.54
N SER A 105 -7.45 -0.88 -6.98
CA SER A 105 -8.02 0.35 -6.45
C SER A 105 -8.34 0.19 -4.96
N THR A 106 -8.52 1.32 -4.26
CA THR A 106 -8.94 1.30 -2.86
C THR A 106 -10.23 0.50 -2.64
N ARG A 107 -11.18 0.55 -3.60
CA ARG A 107 -12.45 -0.16 -3.50
C ARG A 107 -12.26 -1.67 -3.59
N GLU A 108 -11.46 -2.13 -4.54
CA GLU A 108 -11.16 -3.55 -4.73
C GLU A 108 -10.38 -4.11 -3.56
N LEU A 109 -9.38 -3.38 -3.06
CA LEU A 109 -8.64 -3.74 -1.85
C LEU A 109 -9.60 -3.95 -0.67
N LEU A 110 -10.50 -3.00 -0.41
CA LEU A 110 -11.44 -3.10 0.70
C LEU A 110 -12.43 -4.25 0.53
N TYR A 111 -12.83 -4.56 -0.71
CA TYR A 111 -13.68 -5.71 -1.00
C TYR A 111 -12.96 -7.03 -0.67
N LEU A 112 -11.71 -7.18 -1.14
CA LEU A 112 -10.88 -8.35 -0.85
C LEU A 112 -10.59 -8.49 0.65
N LEU A 113 -10.31 -7.38 1.36
CA LEU A 113 -10.08 -7.40 2.81
C LEU A 113 -11.31 -7.83 3.59
N LYS A 114 -12.50 -7.34 3.23
CA LYS A 114 -13.73 -7.82 3.86
C LYS A 114 -13.86 -9.33 3.69
N GLY A 115 -13.68 -9.84 2.47
CA GLY A 115 -13.73 -11.27 2.20
C GLY A 115 -12.66 -12.08 2.95
N SER A 116 -11.39 -11.65 2.92
CA SER A 116 -10.27 -12.39 3.52
C SER A 116 -10.32 -12.42 5.05
N LEU A 117 -10.77 -11.34 5.69
CA LEU A 117 -10.96 -11.29 7.14
C LEU A 117 -12.04 -12.27 7.63
N PHE A 118 -13.10 -12.49 6.84
CA PHE A 118 -14.09 -13.54 7.12
C PHE A 118 -13.46 -14.93 7.11
N TYR A 119 -12.52 -15.22 6.20
CA TYR A 119 -11.83 -16.51 6.13
C TYR A 119 -10.80 -16.70 7.25
N ILE A 120 -10.05 -15.66 7.63
CA ILE A 120 -9.07 -15.73 8.72
C ILE A 120 -9.75 -15.98 10.07
N LYS A 121 -10.90 -15.34 10.31
CA LYS A 121 -11.70 -15.56 11.54
C LYS A 121 -12.21 -17.00 11.66
N LYS A 122 -12.42 -17.70 10.54
CA LYS A 122 -12.83 -19.12 10.52
C LYS A 122 -11.68 -20.10 10.78
N GLN A 123 -10.42 -19.71 10.57
CA GLN A 123 -9.26 -20.61 10.78
C GLN A 123 -8.70 -20.56 12.21
N GLY A 124 -9.42 -19.95 13.17
CA GLY A 124 -9.04 -19.99 14.59
C GLY A 124 -7.80 -19.19 14.95
N VAL A 125 -7.31 -18.32 14.04
CA VAL A 125 -6.21 -17.40 14.36
C VAL A 125 -6.81 -16.16 15.04
N THR A 126 -7.01 -16.28 16.35
CA THR A 126 -7.32 -15.13 17.24
C THR A 126 -6.07 -14.28 17.46
N PRO A 127 -6.21 -12.95 17.67
CA PRO A 127 -5.09 -12.04 17.90
C PRO A 127 -4.25 -12.42 19.12
#